data_AF-V9LI95-F1
#
_entry.id   AF-V9LI95-F1
#
_cell.length_a   1.000
_cell.length_b   1.000
_cell.length_c   1.000
_cell.angle_alpha   90.00
_cell.angle_beta   90.00
_cell.angle_gamma   90.00
#
_symmetry.space_group_name_H-M   'P 1'
#
loop_
_entity.id
_entity.type
_entity.pdbx_description
1 polymer ?
#
loop_
_entity_poly.entity_id
_entity_poly.type
_entity_poly.pdbx_seq_one_letter_code
_entity_poly.pdbx_strand_id
1 'polypeptide(L)'
;VHTFRGPHWCEYCANFMWGLIAQGVSCSDCGLNVHKQCSKVVPNDCQPDLKRIKKVYCCDLTTLVKAHNMQRPMVVDMCIQEIEARGMKSEGLYRLSGFTEHVEDVKMAFDRDGDKADISANAYPDINVITGALKLYFRDLPIPLITFDSYPKFIEAASKYCSRSKL
;
A
#
# COMPACT_ATOMS: atom_id res chain seq x y z
N VAL A 1 10.53 23.30 -3.76
CA VAL A 1 10.37 22.78 -2.37
C VAL A 1 8.89 22.65 -2.10
N HIS A 2 8.45 21.53 -1.53
CA HIS A 2 7.05 21.16 -1.41
C HIS A 2 6.68 20.91 0.07
N THR A 3 5.47 21.31 0.46
CA THR A 3 4.90 20.99 1.77
C THR A 3 3.86 19.89 1.60
N PHE A 4 4.17 18.71 2.13
CA PHE A 4 3.31 17.54 2.06
C PHE A 4 2.22 17.57 3.14
N ARG A 5 0.99 17.20 2.76
CA ARG A 5 -0.16 17.14 3.67
C ARG A 5 -0.29 15.72 4.24
N GLY A 6 0.28 15.50 5.42
CA GLY A 6 0.30 14.19 6.09
C GLY A 6 1.68 13.55 6.07
N PRO A 7 1.85 12.37 6.69
CA PRO A 7 3.10 11.61 6.69
C PRO A 7 3.50 11.20 5.25
N HIS A 8 4.72 11.51 4.83
CA HIS A 8 5.23 11.15 3.49
C HIS A 8 6.66 10.60 3.59
N TRP A 9 7.00 9.67 2.69
CA TRP A 9 8.30 9.01 2.62
C TRP A 9 8.99 9.33 1.29
N CYS A 10 10.31 9.43 1.33
CA CYS A 10 11.13 9.68 0.17
C CYS A 10 11.15 8.45 -0.74
N GLU A 11 10.76 8.62 -2.00
CA GLU A 11 10.68 7.52 -2.99
C GLU A 11 12.05 7.01 -3.44
N TYR A 12 13.14 7.71 -3.11
CA TYR A 12 14.50 7.29 -3.43
C TYR A 12 15.15 6.44 -2.32
N CYS A 13 15.10 6.92 -1.06
CA CYS A 13 15.76 6.25 0.07
C CYS A 13 14.80 5.50 0.99
N ALA A 14 13.49 5.51 0.71
CA ALA A 14 12.43 4.93 1.52
C ALA A 14 12.33 5.45 2.98
N ASN A 15 13.05 6.52 3.33
CA ASN A 15 13.01 7.11 4.68
C ASN A 15 11.96 8.21 4.79
N PHE A 16 11.46 8.42 6.01
CA PHE A 16 10.46 9.43 6.32
C PHE A 16 10.96 10.87 6.02
N MET A 17 10.07 11.72 5.52
CA MET A 17 10.35 13.14 5.28
C MET A 17 9.92 13.98 6.50
N TRP A 18 10.86 14.25 7.40
CA TRP A 18 10.62 14.99 8.65
C TRP A 18 10.26 16.46 8.42
N GLY A 19 9.36 16.98 9.27
CA GLY A 19 9.04 18.41 9.37
C GLY A 19 7.56 18.76 9.16
N LEU A 20 7.16 19.95 9.60
CA LEU A 20 5.77 20.45 9.45
C LEU A 20 5.52 21.15 8.12
N ILE A 21 6.55 21.76 7.54
CA ILE A 21 6.52 22.46 6.25
C ILE A 21 7.79 22.15 5.47
N ALA A 22 7.75 22.27 4.14
CA ALA A 22 8.92 22.16 3.28
C ALA A 22 9.75 20.88 3.50
N GLN A 23 9.08 19.74 3.72
CA GLN A 23 9.72 18.47 4.09
C GLN A 23 10.60 17.88 2.98
N GLY A 24 10.33 18.27 1.73
CA GLY A 24 11.06 17.74 0.58
C GLY A 24 10.81 18.52 -0.70
N VAL A 25 11.04 17.86 -1.83
CA VAL A 25 10.74 18.36 -3.17
C VAL A 25 9.83 17.38 -3.88
N SER A 26 8.94 17.91 -4.72
CA SER A 26 8.05 17.14 -5.59
C SER A 26 8.33 17.57 -7.02
N CYS A 27 8.57 16.61 -7.91
CA CYS A 27 8.80 16.88 -9.32
C CYS A 27 7.50 17.39 -9.98
N SER A 28 7.58 18.50 -10.71
CA SER A 28 6.43 19.05 -11.43
C SER A 28 6.00 18.18 -12.61
N ASP A 29 6.86 17.30 -13.10
CA ASP A 29 6.63 16.59 -14.36
C ASP A 29 6.15 15.16 -14.11
N CYS A 30 6.87 14.36 -13.31
CA CYS A 30 6.52 12.97 -12.99
C CYS A 30 5.88 12.78 -11.60
N GLY A 31 5.86 13.81 -10.74
CA GLY A 31 5.28 13.72 -9.39
C GLY A 31 6.16 13.02 -8.36
N LEU A 32 7.41 12.66 -8.68
CA LEU A 32 8.36 12.03 -7.76
C LEU A 32 8.61 12.89 -6.52
N ASN A 33 8.45 12.31 -5.33
CA ASN A 33 8.60 12.97 -4.05
C ASN A 33 9.83 12.45 -3.30
N VAL A 34 10.79 13.34 -3.03
CA VAL A 34 12.06 12.98 -2.40
C VAL A 34 12.54 14.06 -1.43
N HIS A 35 13.48 13.72 -0.55
CA HIS A 35 14.21 14.72 0.24
C HIS A 35 14.97 15.69 -0.68
N LYS A 36 15.23 16.91 -0.19
CA LYS A 36 16.04 17.91 -0.89
C LYS A 36 17.46 17.44 -1.19
N GLN A 37 18.02 16.56 -0.36
CA GLN A 37 19.33 15.95 -0.56
C GLN A 37 19.26 14.83 -1.60
N CYS A 38 18.25 13.96 -1.51
CA CYS A 38 18.04 12.87 -2.46
C CYS A 38 17.81 13.37 -3.88
N SER A 39 17.15 14.52 -4.06
CA SER A 39 16.93 15.09 -5.40
C SER A 39 18.20 15.41 -6.19
N LYS A 40 19.37 15.45 -5.53
CA LYS A 40 20.68 15.66 -6.18
C LYS A 40 21.30 14.37 -6.73
N VAL A 41 20.82 13.21 -6.30
CA VAL A 41 21.36 11.88 -6.63
C VAL A 41 20.36 10.98 -7.35
N VAL A 42 19.10 11.42 -7.49
CA VAL A 42 18.10 10.75 -8.34
C VAL A 42 18.55 10.81 -9.80
N PRO A 43 18.51 9.69 -10.55
CA PRO A 43 18.81 9.67 -11.98
C PRO A 43 17.89 10.59 -12.82
N ASN A 44 18.34 10.96 -14.03
CA ASN A 44 17.57 11.80 -14.94
C ASN A 44 16.64 10.97 -15.85
N ASP A 45 15.81 10.11 -15.27
CA ASP A 45 14.90 9.19 -15.96
C ASP A 45 13.41 9.56 -15.78
N CYS A 46 13.14 10.86 -15.68
CA CYS A 46 11.79 11.40 -15.48
C CYS A 46 10.82 10.93 -16.58
N GLN A 47 9.72 10.31 -16.17
CA GLN A 47 8.60 9.90 -17.03
C GLN A 47 7.36 10.73 -16.66
N PRO A 48 7.07 11.85 -17.36
CA PRO A 48 5.99 12.78 -16.98
C PRO A 48 4.60 12.15 -16.96
N ASP A 49 4.38 11.11 -17.78
CA ASP A 49 3.11 10.39 -17.81
C ASP A 49 2.74 9.74 -16.46
N LEU A 50 3.75 9.43 -15.62
CA LEU A 50 3.53 8.88 -14.27
C LEU A 50 2.86 9.86 -13.31
N LYS A 51 2.89 11.17 -13.55
CA LYS A 51 2.22 12.16 -12.67
C LYS A 51 0.70 12.02 -12.66
N ARG A 52 0.13 11.41 -13.71
CA ARG A 52 -1.31 11.14 -13.79
C ARG A 52 -1.73 9.95 -12.92
N ILE A 53 -0.77 9.12 -12.50
CA ILE A 53 -1.02 7.93 -11.68
C ILE A 53 -1.18 8.38 -10.23
N LYS A 54 -2.41 8.28 -9.70
CA LYS A 54 -2.70 8.52 -8.29
C LYS A 54 -2.32 7.27 -7.50
N LYS A 55 -1.09 7.24 -6.96
CA LYS A 55 -0.60 6.09 -6.18
C LYS A 55 -1.55 5.76 -5.01
N VAL A 56 -2.07 4.53 -5.03
CA VAL A 56 -2.91 3.95 -3.98
C VAL A 56 -2.06 3.08 -3.06
N TYR A 57 -1.19 2.24 -3.63
CA TYR A 57 -0.15 1.50 -2.92
C TYR A 57 0.96 2.45 -2.45
N CYS A 58 1.68 2.04 -1.41
CA CYS A 58 2.73 2.84 -0.75
C CYS A 58 2.26 4.19 -0.18
N CYS A 59 0.97 4.51 -0.25
CA CYS A 59 0.38 5.69 0.37
C CYS A 59 0.04 5.38 1.83
N ASP A 60 0.24 6.36 2.72
CA ASP A 60 -0.22 6.24 4.11
C ASP A 60 -1.74 6.01 4.16
N LEU A 61 -2.15 5.02 4.95
CA LEU A 61 -3.54 4.58 5.05
C LEU A 61 -4.49 5.72 5.40
N THR A 62 -4.13 6.53 6.41
CA THR A 62 -4.96 7.65 6.88
C THR A 62 -5.07 8.72 5.79
N THR A 63 -3.96 8.99 5.11
CA THR A 63 -3.87 9.97 4.03
C THR A 63 -4.74 9.57 2.85
N LEU A 64 -4.65 8.32 2.39
CA LEU A 64 -5.46 7.78 1.30
C LEU A 64 -6.96 7.87 1.59
N VAL A 65 -7.38 7.37 2.76
CA VAL A 65 -8.79 7.33 3.17
C VAL A 65 -9.38 8.74 3.27
N LYS A 66 -8.63 9.70 3.83
CA LYS A 66 -9.03 11.11 3.89
C LYS A 66 -9.09 11.77 2.51
N ALA A 67 -8.11 11.53 1.65
CA ALA A 67 -8.04 12.11 0.31
C ALA A 67 -9.21 11.67 -0.58
N HIS A 68 -9.67 10.44 -0.42
CA HIS A 68 -10.79 9.87 -1.17
C HIS A 68 -12.14 9.98 -0.46
N ASN A 69 -12.19 10.54 0.75
CA ASN A 69 -13.40 10.63 1.59
C ASN A 69 -14.10 9.26 1.77
N MET A 70 -13.30 8.24 2.09
CA MET A 70 -13.77 6.86 2.31
C MET A 70 -13.63 6.49 3.79
N GLN A 71 -14.14 5.33 4.20
CA GLN A 71 -13.93 4.77 5.56
C GLN A 71 -12.78 3.75 5.59
N ARG A 72 -12.50 3.13 4.44
CA ARG A 72 -11.52 2.06 4.24
C ARG A 72 -11.03 2.13 2.77
N PRO A 73 -9.81 1.66 2.45
CA PRO A 73 -9.27 1.75 1.10
C PRO A 73 -10.03 0.91 0.08
N MET A 74 -10.18 1.40 -1.15
CA MET A 74 -10.83 0.66 -2.25
C MET A 74 -10.17 -0.70 -2.51
N VAL A 75 -8.85 -0.82 -2.37
CA VAL A 75 -8.11 -2.08 -2.52
C VAL A 75 -8.62 -3.15 -1.54
N VAL A 76 -8.91 -2.76 -0.29
CA VAL A 76 -9.39 -3.68 0.74
C VAL A 76 -10.79 -4.15 0.39
N ASP A 77 -11.67 -3.23 0.00
CA ASP A 77 -13.07 -3.52 -0.27
C ASP A 77 -13.22 -4.43 -1.50
N MET A 78 -12.58 -4.04 -2.59
CA MET A 78 -12.66 -4.75 -3.87
C MET A 78 -12.02 -6.13 -3.78
N CYS A 79 -10.81 -6.24 -3.21
CA CYS A 79 -10.15 -7.54 -3.08
C CYS A 79 -10.93 -8.48 -2.16
N ILE A 80 -11.44 -8.01 -1.01
CA ILE A 80 -12.25 -8.86 -0.12
C ILE A 80 -13.52 -9.33 -0.81
N GLN A 81 -14.24 -8.42 -1.48
CA GLN A 81 -15.46 -8.78 -2.21
C GLN A 81 -15.20 -9.85 -3.27
N GLU A 82 -14.11 -9.72 -4.04
CA GLU A 82 -13.74 -10.70 -5.07
C GLU A 82 -13.33 -12.05 -4.46
N ILE A 83 -12.57 -12.03 -3.36
CA ILE A 83 -12.15 -13.25 -2.63
C ILE A 83 -13.35 -13.96 -2.02
N GLU A 84 -14.29 -13.23 -1.40
CA GLU A 84 -15.51 -13.81 -0.84
C GLU A 84 -16.42 -14.38 -1.94
N ALA A 85 -16.47 -13.74 -3.11
CA ALA A 85 -17.31 -14.17 -4.22
C ALA A 85 -16.87 -15.52 -4.83
N ARG A 86 -15.56 -15.77 -5.00
CA ARG A 86 -15.07 -16.99 -5.69
C ARG A 86 -13.98 -17.78 -4.98
N GLY A 87 -13.32 -17.21 -3.98
CA GLY A 87 -12.14 -17.77 -3.32
C GLY A 87 -12.42 -18.67 -2.12
N MET A 88 -13.61 -18.61 -1.53
CA MET A 88 -13.90 -19.24 -0.22
C MET A 88 -13.74 -20.75 -0.16
N LYS A 89 -13.77 -21.43 -1.32
CA LYS A 89 -13.58 -22.89 -1.43
C LYS A 89 -12.18 -23.27 -1.93
N SER A 90 -11.32 -22.29 -2.20
CA SER A 90 -9.95 -22.53 -2.66
C SER A 90 -9.10 -23.09 -1.53
N GLU A 91 -8.40 -24.19 -1.79
CA GLU A 91 -7.44 -24.75 -0.84
C GLU A 91 -6.29 -23.76 -0.60
N GLY A 92 -5.86 -23.62 0.65
CA GLY A 92 -4.69 -22.81 0.99
C GLY A 92 -4.85 -21.32 0.70
N LEU A 93 -6.07 -20.78 0.72
CA LEU A 93 -6.35 -19.35 0.54
C LEU A 93 -5.45 -18.51 1.46
N TYR A 94 -4.87 -17.43 0.92
CA TYR A 94 -3.82 -16.59 1.53
C TYR A 94 -2.47 -17.28 1.81
N ARG A 95 -2.40 -18.60 1.96
CA ARG A 95 -1.15 -19.36 2.14
C ARG A 95 -0.43 -19.61 0.81
N LEU A 96 -1.17 -19.99 -0.22
CA LEU A 96 -0.63 -20.14 -1.57
C LEU A 96 -0.40 -18.75 -2.20
N SER A 97 0.57 -18.69 -3.10
CA SER A 97 0.94 -17.47 -3.83
C SER A 97 0.57 -17.62 -5.29
N GLY A 98 -0.10 -16.61 -5.84
CA GLY A 98 -0.26 -16.48 -7.28
C GLY A 98 1.05 -16.01 -7.93
N PHE A 99 1.03 -15.91 -9.26
CA PHE A 99 2.17 -15.38 -10.02
C PHE A 99 2.50 -13.94 -9.62
N THR A 100 3.75 -13.68 -9.25
CA THR A 100 4.22 -12.37 -8.78
C THR A 100 3.97 -11.26 -9.81
N GLU A 101 4.17 -11.54 -11.09
CA GLU A 101 3.93 -10.59 -12.19
C GLU A 101 2.47 -10.11 -12.20
N HIS A 102 1.51 -11.03 -12.14
CA HIS A 102 0.09 -10.66 -12.08
C HIS A 102 -0.29 -9.94 -10.77
N VAL A 103 0.39 -10.20 -9.66
CA VAL A 103 0.16 -9.48 -8.40
C VAL A 103 0.60 -8.01 -8.55
N GLU A 104 1.73 -7.76 -9.18
CA GLU A 104 2.20 -6.40 -9.48
C GLU A 104 1.29 -5.71 -10.53
N ASP A 105 0.77 -6.45 -11.51
CA ASP A 105 -0.20 -5.91 -12.46
C ASP A 105 -1.48 -5.42 -11.77
N VAL A 106 -2.02 -6.18 -10.82
CA VAL A 106 -3.19 -5.75 -10.02
C VAL A 106 -2.88 -4.48 -9.22
N LYS A 107 -1.70 -4.41 -8.61
CA LYS A 107 -1.25 -3.19 -7.92
C LYS A 107 -1.19 -1.99 -8.88
N MET A 108 -0.61 -2.17 -10.06
CA MET A 108 -0.55 -1.13 -11.09
C MET A 108 -1.94 -0.71 -11.58
N ALA A 109 -2.89 -1.65 -11.68
CA ALA A 109 -4.28 -1.35 -12.01
C ALA A 109 -4.92 -0.47 -10.93
N PHE A 110 -4.73 -0.77 -9.65
CA PHE A 110 -5.21 0.09 -8.56
C PHE A 110 -4.56 1.47 -8.53
N ASP A 111 -3.24 1.56 -8.71
CA ASP A 111 -2.53 2.84 -8.75
C ASP A 111 -2.97 3.73 -9.92
N ARG A 112 -3.39 3.12 -11.03
CA ARG A 112 -3.83 3.83 -12.24
C ARG A 112 -5.32 4.19 -12.20
N ASP A 113 -6.15 3.20 -11.93
CA ASP A 113 -7.60 3.25 -12.16
C ASP A 113 -8.41 3.34 -10.85
N GLY A 114 -7.77 3.16 -9.70
CA GLY A 114 -8.41 3.28 -8.39
C GLY A 114 -9.58 2.32 -8.20
N ASP A 115 -10.76 2.86 -7.94
CA ASP A 115 -12.01 2.13 -7.76
C ASP A 115 -12.57 1.49 -9.05
N LYS A 116 -11.94 1.77 -10.20
CA LYS A 116 -12.31 1.21 -11.51
C LYS A 116 -11.38 0.10 -11.99
N ALA A 117 -10.40 -0.32 -11.17
CA ALA A 117 -9.49 -1.40 -11.52
C ALA A 117 -10.25 -2.71 -11.77
N ASP A 118 -9.99 -3.36 -12.92
CA ASP A 118 -10.58 -4.67 -13.21
C ASP A 118 -9.76 -5.76 -12.51
N ILE A 119 -10.35 -6.36 -11.47
CA ILE A 119 -9.77 -7.50 -10.74
C ILE A 119 -10.63 -8.77 -10.88
N SER A 120 -11.50 -8.80 -11.89
CA SER A 120 -12.47 -9.88 -12.08
C SER A 120 -11.81 -11.22 -12.41
N ALA A 121 -12.57 -12.29 -12.26
CA ALA A 121 -12.16 -13.64 -12.67
C ALA A 121 -11.75 -13.77 -14.15
N ASN A 122 -12.21 -12.85 -15.02
CA ASN A 122 -11.82 -12.85 -16.43
C ASN A 122 -10.40 -12.30 -16.64
N ALA A 123 -10.04 -11.23 -15.93
CA ALA A 123 -8.70 -10.65 -15.97
C ALA A 123 -7.70 -11.52 -15.20
N TYR A 124 -8.09 -12.00 -14.00
CA TYR A 124 -7.21 -12.76 -13.11
C TYR A 124 -7.90 -14.04 -12.60
N PRO A 125 -7.85 -15.15 -13.38
CA PRO A 125 -8.51 -16.40 -13.01
C PRO A 125 -8.01 -17.02 -11.69
N ASP A 126 -6.71 -16.90 -11.40
CA ASP A 126 -6.13 -17.40 -10.14
C ASP A 126 -6.44 -16.45 -8.98
N ILE A 127 -7.24 -16.91 -8.01
CA ILE A 127 -7.61 -16.10 -6.84
C ILE A 127 -6.40 -15.80 -5.94
N ASN A 128 -5.34 -16.60 -6.00
CA ASN A 128 -4.14 -16.36 -5.22
C ASN A 128 -3.40 -15.09 -5.66
N VAL A 129 -3.66 -14.61 -6.89
CA VAL A 129 -3.24 -13.28 -7.34
C VAL A 129 -3.93 -12.18 -6.54
N ILE A 130 -5.25 -12.25 -6.37
CA ILE A 130 -6.02 -11.23 -5.62
C ILE A 130 -5.66 -11.27 -4.13
N THR A 131 -5.52 -12.47 -3.55
CA THR A 131 -5.01 -12.57 -2.16
C THR A 131 -3.58 -12.05 -2.05
N GLY A 132 -2.74 -12.26 -3.06
CA GLY A 132 -1.39 -11.73 -3.19
C GLY A 132 -1.37 -10.21 -3.20
N ALA A 133 -2.21 -9.59 -4.02
CA ALA A 133 -2.34 -8.15 -4.15
C ALA A 133 -2.82 -7.51 -2.84
N LEU A 134 -3.80 -8.11 -2.16
CA LEU A 134 -4.26 -7.64 -0.85
C LEU A 134 -3.17 -7.76 0.23
N LYS A 135 -2.42 -8.87 0.26
CA LYS A 135 -1.27 -9.05 1.15
C LYS A 135 -0.18 -8.00 0.87
N LEU A 136 0.12 -7.75 -0.40
CA LEU A 136 1.08 -6.74 -0.85
C LEU A 136 0.65 -5.35 -0.40
N TYR A 137 -0.65 -5.02 -0.49
CA TYR A 137 -1.16 -3.71 -0.08
C TYR A 137 -0.82 -3.39 1.37
N PHE A 138 -1.11 -4.31 2.30
CA PHE A 138 -0.80 -4.11 3.71
C PHE A 138 0.70 -4.10 4.00
N ARG A 139 1.50 -4.84 3.22
CA ARG A 139 2.97 -4.87 3.34
C ARG A 139 3.61 -3.56 2.88
N ASP A 140 3.04 -2.94 1.85
CA ASP A 140 3.56 -1.71 1.25
C ASP A 140 3.13 -0.44 2.00
N LEU A 141 2.25 -0.55 3.01
CA LEU A 141 1.88 0.59 3.84
C LEU A 141 3.11 1.17 4.56
N PRO A 142 3.35 2.49 4.48
CA PRO A 142 4.48 3.11 5.16
C PRO A 142 4.43 2.98 6.68
N ILE A 143 3.21 2.99 7.24
CA ILE A 143 2.92 2.63 8.63
C ILE A 143 2.10 1.34 8.58
N PRO A 144 2.56 0.24 9.21
CA PRO A 144 1.83 -1.01 9.19
C PRO A 144 0.44 -0.86 9.81
N LEU A 145 -0.50 -1.70 9.36
CA LEU A 145 -1.89 -1.69 9.82
C LEU A 145 -2.00 -1.74 11.36
N ILE A 146 -1.19 -2.60 11.99
CA ILE A 146 -0.89 -2.51 13.42
C ILE A 146 0.28 -1.54 13.58
N THR A 147 -0.02 -0.32 14.02
CA THR A 147 0.97 0.76 14.08
C THR A 147 2.10 0.45 15.05
N PHE A 148 3.27 1.05 14.82
CA PHE A 148 4.45 0.91 15.70
C PHE A 148 4.14 1.28 17.16
N ASP A 149 3.34 2.33 17.38
CA ASP A 149 2.93 2.77 18.72
C ASP A 149 2.03 1.76 19.44
N SER A 150 1.25 0.99 18.68
CA SER A 150 0.31 -0.01 19.20
C SER A 150 0.99 -1.35 19.43
N TYR A 151 2.05 -1.66 18.67
CA TYR A 151 2.69 -2.97 18.65
C TYR A 151 3.11 -3.50 20.04
N PRO A 152 3.75 -2.71 20.94
CA PRO A 152 4.09 -3.20 22.29
C PRO A 152 2.88 -3.70 23.08
N LYS A 153 1.72 -3.03 22.94
CA LYS A 153 0.48 -3.40 23.63
C LYS A 153 -0.08 -4.72 23.10
N PHE A 154 0.01 -4.96 21.80
CA PHE A 154 -0.38 -6.24 21.18
C PHE A 154 0.49 -7.40 21.68
N ILE A 155 1.81 -7.20 21.76
CA ILE A 155 2.75 -8.21 22.26
C ILE A 155 2.48 -8.52 23.73
N GLU A 156 2.33 -7.50 24.57
CA GLU A 156 2.00 -7.68 26.00
C GLU A 156 0.71 -8.48 26.18
N ALA A 157 -0.34 -8.17 25.41
CA ALA A 157 -1.60 -8.90 25.46
C ALA A 157 -1.40 -10.38 25.09
N ALA A 158 -0.69 -10.69 24.00
CA ALA A 158 -0.45 -12.06 23.56
C ALA A 158 0.33 -12.89 24.59
N SER A 159 1.34 -12.29 25.24
CA SER A 159 2.14 -12.97 26.27
C SER A 159 1.34 -13.36 27.52
N LYS A 160 0.33 -12.55 27.91
CA LYS A 160 -0.55 -12.84 29.05
C LYS A 160 -1.45 -14.07 28.83
N TYR A 161 -1.83 -14.35 27.57
CA TYR A 161 -2.63 -15.53 27.25
C TYR A 161 -1.78 -16.80 27.20
N CYS A 162 -0.58 -16.75 26.61
CA CYS A 162 0.31 -17.92 26.51
C CYS A 162 0.79 -18.45 27.88
N SER A 163 0.88 -17.58 28.88
CA SER A 163 1.20 -17.96 30.26
C SER A 163 0.02 -18.60 30.99
N ARG A 164 -1.23 -18.31 30.60
CA ARG A 164 -2.45 -18.93 31.14
C ARG A 164 -2.77 -20.30 30.53
N SER A 165 -2.29 -20.59 29.32
CA SER A 165 -2.49 -21.89 28.64
C SER A 165 -1.52 -22.99 29.12
N LYS A 166 -0.58 -22.66 30.00
CA LYS A 166 0.42 -23.60 30.58
C LYS A 166 0.10 -24.03 32.02
N LEU A 167 -1.08 -23.66 32.53
CA LEU A 167 -1.68 -24.12 33.79
C LEU A 167 -2.93 -24.93 33.45
#